data_AF-A0A836SEI4-F1
#
_entry.id   AF-A0A836SEI4-F1
#
_cell.length_a   1.000
_cell.length_b   1.000
_cell.length_c   1.000
_cell.angle_alpha   90.00
_cell.angle_beta   90.00
_cell.angle_gamma   90.00
#
_symmetry.space_group_name_H-M   'P 1'
#
loop_
_entity.id
_entity.type
_entity.pdbx_description
1 polymer ?
#
loop_
_entity_poly.entity_id
_entity_poly.type
_entity_poly.pdbx_seq_one_letter_code
_entity_poly.pdbx_strand_id
1 'polypeptide(L)'
;MDSSERADRITFPKFADPERAVRLFLDLAGDYGAEEVAVVRNPSYVYPAFDLYILAPRRRTVREGLLGVVKDMDGTTTTTEPLCIHSLEYMVRRITGRMGKEDWSGLDPEGDYPHIIGNSTTKHVEYLIRRYERWIDLEAFKRAYLSSAIWTLSVGQDEGRKREVRNNLSVLGLGGLLEDGRFKDLVERRTFDEARVSEAVEYFVRNYKVCLEGFTDKVRAAIDIYYARYHEILAAIAKGQGERLSKELLSGGRRLVEPMPGVGMFLALIKGWLGEDIGLFFEEMREHLISQAGYDVKRLEPYRERLVPLGRFFQENPTKVAIVTSSIEYEANIVLNEVFDVIRKQISDWPLPEEKKERLLPCFRDPRSLYDGVVTATDSSEIRLKPHRDLYSIALHQLGIPPGQFENVVGFEDSESGTIAIRAAGIGLCVAVPFTGTRGHDLSAASYVLHGGLPEAVLVQGCFLPEGRLRKYFA
;
A
#
# COMPACT_ATOMS: atom_id res chain seq x y z
N MET A 1 14.37 -34.86 -43.28
CA MET A 1 13.08 -35.54 -43.04
C MET A 1 12.95 -35.73 -41.54
N ASP A 2 12.00 -35.15 -40.83
CA ASP A 2 11.27 -33.90 -41.01
C ASP A 2 10.94 -33.45 -39.58
N SER A 3 11.38 -32.26 -39.19
CA SER A 3 11.20 -31.70 -37.84
C SER A 3 9.85 -30.98 -37.70
N SER A 4 8.84 -31.43 -38.46
CA SER A 4 7.56 -30.73 -38.67
C SER A 4 6.33 -31.41 -38.04
N GLU A 5 6.46 -32.60 -37.44
CA GLU A 5 5.30 -33.42 -37.02
C GLU A 5 4.88 -33.33 -35.54
N ARG A 6 5.28 -32.29 -34.80
CA ARG A 6 4.76 -32.01 -33.44
C ARG A 6 4.11 -30.63 -33.28
N ALA A 7 3.59 -30.07 -34.37
CA ALA A 7 2.57 -29.04 -34.24
C ALA A 7 1.21 -29.74 -34.13
N ASP A 8 0.91 -30.32 -32.96
CA ASP A 8 -0.45 -30.68 -32.63
C ASP A 8 -1.31 -29.44 -32.89
N ARG A 9 -2.26 -29.58 -33.81
CA ARG A 9 -3.23 -28.54 -34.13
C ARG A 9 -4.08 -28.29 -32.89
N ILE A 10 -3.64 -27.38 -32.04
CA ILE A 10 -4.51 -26.76 -31.04
C ILE A 10 -5.56 -25.98 -31.86
N THR A 11 -6.70 -26.62 -32.12
CA THR A 11 -7.86 -25.95 -32.72
C THR A 11 -8.45 -25.02 -31.68
N PHE A 12 -7.97 -23.79 -31.63
CA PHE A 12 -8.60 -22.75 -30.84
C PHE A 12 -10.02 -22.51 -31.38
N PRO A 13 -11.06 -22.64 -30.53
CA PRO A 13 -12.41 -22.36 -30.96
C PRO A 13 -12.51 -20.89 -31.39
N LYS A 14 -13.17 -20.63 -32.53
CA LYS A 14 -13.37 -19.28 -33.07
C LYS A 14 -14.11 -18.34 -32.09
N PHE A 15 -14.89 -18.93 -31.18
CA PHE A 15 -15.58 -18.26 -30.08
C PHE A 15 -15.47 -19.14 -28.82
N ALA A 16 -14.94 -18.57 -27.73
CA ALA A 16 -14.89 -19.21 -26.41
C ALA A 16 -15.60 -18.32 -25.39
N ASP A 17 -16.41 -18.93 -24.52
CA ASP A 17 -16.88 -18.27 -23.30
C ASP A 17 -15.71 -18.12 -22.29
N PRO A 18 -15.85 -17.30 -21.23
CA PRO A 18 -14.78 -17.05 -20.28
C PRO A 18 -14.22 -18.31 -19.61
N GLU A 19 -15.06 -19.28 -19.26
CA GLU A 19 -14.60 -20.52 -18.62
C GLU A 19 -13.75 -21.36 -19.58
N ARG A 20 -14.18 -21.47 -20.84
CA ARG A 20 -13.43 -22.17 -21.87
C ARG A 20 -12.14 -21.44 -22.25
N ALA A 21 -12.14 -20.11 -22.24
CA ALA A 21 -10.94 -19.31 -22.42
C ALA A 21 -9.93 -19.55 -21.29
N VAL A 22 -10.36 -19.60 -20.03
CA VAL A 22 -9.49 -19.93 -18.89
C VAL A 22 -8.89 -21.32 -19.03
N ARG A 23 -9.68 -22.35 -19.42
CA ARG A 23 -9.15 -23.70 -19.64
C ARG A 23 -8.09 -23.74 -20.75
N LEU A 24 -8.36 -23.11 -21.88
CA LEU A 24 -7.37 -23.01 -22.97
C LEU A 24 -6.10 -22.25 -22.53
N PHE A 25 -6.27 -21.22 -21.70
CA PHE A 25 -5.16 -20.45 -21.17
C PHE A 25 -4.33 -21.26 -20.16
N LEU A 26 -4.98 -22.10 -19.34
CA LEU A 26 -4.31 -23.06 -18.46
C LEU A 26 -3.59 -24.16 -19.23
N ASP A 27 -4.19 -24.68 -20.30
CA ASP A 27 -3.53 -25.68 -21.16
C ASP A 27 -2.25 -25.09 -21.79
N LEU A 28 -2.31 -23.83 -22.26
CA LEU A 28 -1.14 -23.09 -22.74
C LEU A 28 -0.12 -22.78 -21.63
N ALA A 29 -0.61 -22.48 -20.42
CA ALA A 29 0.23 -22.15 -19.26
C ALA A 29 0.90 -23.39 -18.64
N GLY A 30 0.31 -24.58 -18.82
CA GLY A 30 0.85 -25.85 -18.36
C GLY A 30 2.23 -26.15 -18.94
N ASP A 31 2.47 -25.76 -20.19
CA ASP A 31 3.80 -25.85 -20.83
C ASP A 31 4.87 -24.97 -20.14
N TYR A 32 4.44 -23.94 -19.40
CA TYR A 32 5.28 -23.07 -18.58
C TYR A 32 5.27 -23.45 -17.09
N GLY A 33 4.65 -24.58 -16.74
CA GLY A 33 4.56 -25.10 -15.37
C GLY A 33 3.61 -24.31 -14.47
N ALA A 34 2.76 -23.44 -15.03
CA ALA A 34 1.79 -22.65 -14.27
C ALA A 34 0.40 -23.32 -14.27
N GLU A 35 -0.20 -23.39 -13.08
CA GLU A 35 -1.45 -24.12 -12.83
C GLU A 35 -2.61 -23.18 -12.47
N GLU A 36 -2.34 -21.87 -12.36
CA GLU A 36 -3.28 -20.90 -11.81
C GLU A 36 -3.38 -19.68 -12.72
N VAL A 37 -4.62 -19.19 -12.91
CA VAL A 37 -4.92 -18.00 -13.70
C VAL A 37 -5.81 -17.08 -12.85
N ALA A 38 -5.44 -15.80 -12.78
CA ALA A 38 -6.29 -14.77 -12.20
C ALA A 38 -7.14 -14.09 -13.28
N VAL A 39 -8.41 -13.87 -12.96
CA VAL A 39 -9.33 -13.05 -13.76
C VAL A 39 -9.47 -11.69 -13.09
N VAL A 40 -8.85 -10.67 -13.68
CA VAL A 40 -8.86 -9.30 -13.14
C VAL A 40 -9.92 -8.49 -13.86
N ARG A 41 -10.94 -8.01 -13.14
CA ARG A 41 -11.97 -7.14 -13.72
C ARG A 41 -11.42 -5.73 -13.93
N ASN A 42 -11.61 -5.19 -15.13
CA ASN A 42 -11.24 -3.83 -15.45
C ASN A 42 -12.34 -2.84 -15.00
N PRO A 43 -12.01 -1.56 -14.78
CA PRO A 43 -12.99 -0.51 -14.60
C PRO A 43 -13.99 -0.47 -15.76
N SER A 44 -15.24 -0.07 -15.48
CA SER A 44 -16.34 -0.11 -16.46
C SER A 44 -16.10 0.67 -17.78
N TYR A 45 -15.15 1.60 -17.78
CA TYR A 45 -14.78 2.41 -18.95
C TYR A 45 -13.61 1.81 -19.77
N VAL A 46 -13.09 0.64 -19.39
CA VAL A 46 -11.98 -0.06 -20.05
C VAL A 46 -12.51 -1.31 -20.76
N TYR A 47 -12.07 -1.54 -22.01
CA TYR A 47 -12.37 -2.75 -22.78
C TYR A 47 -11.08 -3.49 -23.15
N PRO A 48 -11.00 -4.82 -22.98
CA PRO A 48 -12.06 -5.74 -22.51
C PRO A 48 -12.37 -5.59 -21.01
N ALA A 49 -13.54 -6.07 -20.60
CA ALA A 49 -14.05 -5.95 -19.21
C ALA A 49 -13.22 -6.72 -18.17
N PHE A 50 -12.30 -7.59 -18.60
CA PHE A 50 -11.37 -8.29 -17.73
C PHE A 50 -10.08 -8.64 -18.48
N ASP A 51 -9.01 -8.81 -17.72
CA ASP A 51 -7.73 -9.36 -18.14
C ASP A 51 -7.50 -10.75 -17.50
N LEU A 52 -6.77 -11.61 -18.20
CA LEU A 52 -6.34 -12.92 -17.69
C LEU A 52 -4.83 -12.91 -17.44
N TYR A 53 -4.43 -13.34 -16.25
CA TYR A 53 -3.02 -13.42 -15.86
C TYR A 53 -2.64 -14.83 -15.46
N ILE A 54 -1.63 -15.41 -16.11
CA ILE A 54 -0.96 -16.61 -15.63
C ILE A 54 -0.21 -16.23 -14.35
N LEU A 55 -0.42 -16.99 -13.29
CA LEU A 55 0.28 -16.79 -12.02
C LEU A 55 1.54 -17.68 -12.00
N ALA A 56 2.68 -17.09 -11.61
CA ALA A 56 3.92 -17.83 -11.47
C ALA A 56 3.76 -19.03 -10.52
N PRO A 57 4.41 -20.18 -10.70
CA PRO A 57 4.24 -21.33 -9.82
C PRO A 57 4.61 -21.04 -8.35
N ARG A 58 3.89 -21.66 -7.40
CA ARG A 58 4.17 -21.45 -5.94
C ARG A 58 5.54 -21.96 -5.58
N ARG A 59 6.30 -21.14 -4.87
CA ARG A 59 7.59 -21.51 -4.32
C ARG A 59 7.58 -21.40 -2.80
N ARG A 60 8.29 -22.33 -2.16
CA ARG A 60 8.51 -22.36 -0.70
C ARG A 60 9.81 -21.67 -0.29
N THR A 61 10.83 -21.75 -1.14
CA THR A 61 12.13 -21.10 -0.94
C THR A 61 12.57 -20.40 -2.21
N VAL A 62 13.53 -19.48 -2.08
CA VAL A 62 14.31 -19.03 -3.24
C VAL A 62 15.14 -20.20 -3.81
N ARG A 63 15.55 -20.15 -5.08
CA ARG A 63 16.31 -21.25 -5.70
C ARG A 63 17.76 -21.29 -5.22
N GLU A 64 18.50 -20.19 -5.38
CA GLU A 64 19.93 -20.16 -5.13
C GLU A 64 20.33 -19.19 -4.02
N GLY A 65 19.68 -18.02 -3.98
CA GLY A 65 19.90 -16.97 -3.00
C GLY A 65 18.79 -15.92 -3.07
N LEU A 66 18.80 -14.96 -2.16
CA LEU A 66 17.83 -13.86 -2.17
C LEU A 66 18.45 -12.67 -2.92
N LEU A 67 18.08 -12.48 -4.18
CA LEU A 67 18.60 -11.40 -5.03
C LEU A 67 17.78 -10.12 -4.92
N GLY A 68 16.47 -10.27 -4.64
CA GLY A 68 15.55 -9.15 -4.57
C GLY A 68 14.44 -9.37 -3.56
N VAL A 69 14.04 -8.28 -2.90
CA VAL A 69 12.79 -8.18 -2.15
C VAL A 69 11.95 -7.09 -2.78
N VAL A 70 10.72 -7.40 -3.17
CA VAL A 70 9.73 -6.38 -3.55
C VAL A 70 8.63 -6.39 -2.51
N LYS A 71 8.19 -5.22 -2.07
CA LYS A 71 7.31 -5.13 -0.91
C LYS A 71 6.32 -3.99 -1.06
N ASP A 72 5.08 -4.20 -0.64
CA ASP A 72 4.12 -3.09 -0.57
C ASP A 72 4.60 -2.01 0.43
N MET A 73 4.02 -0.82 0.35
CA MET A 73 4.21 0.19 1.37
C MET A 73 3.21 -0.03 2.52
N ASP A 74 1.93 0.12 2.24
CA ASP A 74 0.85 0.00 3.21
C ASP A 74 0.71 -1.46 3.68
N GLY A 75 0.28 -1.67 4.93
CA GLY A 75 0.08 -3.00 5.52
C GLY A 75 1.33 -3.88 5.69
N THR A 76 2.46 -3.57 5.05
CA THR A 76 3.67 -4.38 5.11
C THR A 76 4.91 -3.58 5.53
N THR A 77 5.08 -2.33 5.07
CA THR A 77 6.18 -1.42 5.44
C THR A 77 5.73 -0.44 6.49
N THR A 78 4.50 0.06 6.40
CA THR A 78 3.97 1.03 7.34
C THR A 78 2.47 0.85 7.55
N THR A 79 1.99 1.36 8.68
CA THR A 79 0.55 1.59 8.88
C THR A 79 0.18 2.95 8.28
N THR A 80 -0.79 2.99 7.37
CA THR A 80 -1.43 4.24 6.91
C THR A 80 -2.94 4.21 7.12
N GLU A 81 -3.47 3.08 7.58
CA GLU A 81 -4.88 2.86 7.80
C GLU A 81 -5.46 3.83 8.84
N PRO A 82 -4.79 4.16 9.96
CA PRO A 82 -5.31 5.17 10.89
C PRO A 82 -5.53 6.54 10.21
N LEU A 83 -4.62 6.92 9.30
CA LEU A 83 -4.73 8.17 8.53
C LEU A 83 -5.88 8.10 7.51
N CYS A 84 -6.00 6.98 6.79
CA CYS A 84 -7.07 6.75 5.81
C CYS A 84 -8.45 6.76 6.50
N ILE A 85 -8.61 5.99 7.58
CA ILE A 85 -9.86 5.89 8.37
C ILE A 85 -10.25 7.26 8.92
N HIS A 86 -9.29 8.01 9.49
CA HIS A 86 -9.55 9.37 9.97
C HIS A 86 -10.10 10.26 8.85
N SER A 87 -9.46 10.22 7.67
CA SER A 87 -9.83 11.06 6.54
C SER A 87 -11.20 10.68 5.95
N LEU A 88 -11.53 9.39 5.94
CA LEU A 88 -12.85 8.87 5.55
C LEU A 88 -13.92 9.25 6.57
N GLU A 89 -13.67 9.12 7.87
CA GLU A 89 -14.60 9.56 8.90
C GLU A 89 -14.83 11.07 8.79
N TYR A 90 -13.76 11.85 8.65
CA TYR A 90 -13.85 13.30 8.46
C TYR A 90 -14.73 13.66 7.25
N MET A 91 -14.54 12.97 6.13
CA MET A 91 -15.40 13.12 4.95
C MET A 91 -16.86 12.85 5.29
N VAL A 92 -17.19 11.72 5.95
CA VAL A 92 -18.58 11.42 6.37
C VAL A 92 -19.13 12.51 7.28
N ARG A 93 -18.38 12.95 8.29
CA ARG A 93 -18.78 14.04 9.20
C ARG A 93 -19.12 15.32 8.45
N ARG A 94 -18.29 15.70 7.48
CA ARG A 94 -18.47 16.92 6.67
C ARG A 94 -19.71 16.85 5.77
N ILE A 95 -19.98 15.70 5.15
CA ILE A 95 -21.14 15.55 4.24
C ILE A 95 -22.47 15.33 4.98
N THR A 96 -22.43 14.87 6.23
CA THR A 96 -23.64 14.72 7.07
C THR A 96 -23.86 15.90 8.02
N GLY A 97 -22.88 16.82 8.13
CA GLY A 97 -22.90 17.90 9.12
C GLY A 97 -22.72 17.44 10.57
N ARG A 98 -22.29 16.19 10.81
CA ARG A 98 -22.21 15.58 12.16
C ARG A 98 -20.77 15.61 12.67
N MET A 99 -20.28 16.79 13.02
CA MET A 99 -18.88 16.99 13.37
C MET A 99 -18.52 16.47 14.77
N GLY A 100 -19.45 16.53 15.73
CA GLY A 100 -19.20 16.09 17.10
C GLY A 100 -19.39 14.59 17.31
N LYS A 101 -18.71 14.04 18.33
CA LYS A 101 -18.97 12.66 18.79
C LYS A 101 -20.37 12.50 19.37
N GLU A 102 -20.94 13.57 19.92
CA GLU A 102 -22.32 13.64 20.41
C GLU A 102 -23.34 13.47 19.26
N ASP A 103 -23.01 13.97 18.06
CA ASP A 103 -23.88 13.89 16.88
C ASP A 103 -23.78 12.54 16.15
N TRP A 104 -22.58 11.95 16.18
CA TRP A 104 -22.26 10.65 15.62
C TRP A 104 -20.96 10.09 16.20
N SER A 105 -21.04 8.86 16.72
CA SER A 105 -19.93 8.15 17.37
C SER A 105 -18.70 7.94 16.48
N GLY A 106 -18.86 8.00 15.17
CA GLY A 106 -17.82 7.69 14.18
C GLY A 106 -18.10 6.38 13.45
N LEU A 107 -17.16 5.98 12.61
CA LEU A 107 -17.26 4.75 11.81
C LEU A 107 -17.32 3.52 12.72
N ASP A 108 -18.11 2.53 12.32
CA ASP A 108 -18.25 1.27 13.05
C ASP A 108 -17.06 0.34 12.71
N PRO A 109 -16.19 -0.02 13.67
CA PRO A 109 -15.05 -0.88 13.39
C PRO A 109 -15.43 -2.29 12.91
N GLU A 110 -16.58 -2.82 13.32
CA GLU A 110 -17.00 -4.17 12.89
C GLU A 110 -17.76 -4.12 11.56
N GLY A 111 -18.61 -3.10 11.38
CA GLY A 111 -19.45 -2.95 10.20
C GLY A 111 -18.79 -2.26 9.02
N ASP A 112 -17.99 -1.20 9.25
CA ASP A 112 -17.48 -0.36 8.17
C ASP A 112 -16.05 -0.73 7.75
N TYR A 113 -15.15 -1.01 8.70
CA TYR A 113 -13.72 -1.22 8.41
C TYR A 113 -13.45 -2.30 7.36
N PRO A 114 -14.14 -3.46 7.35
CA PRO A 114 -13.97 -4.47 6.30
C PRO A 114 -14.25 -3.96 4.87
N HIS A 115 -15.02 -2.87 4.72
CA HIS A 115 -15.37 -2.29 3.43
C HIS A 115 -14.55 -1.05 3.07
N ILE A 116 -13.75 -0.53 4.02
CA ILE A 116 -12.96 0.69 3.85
C ILE A 116 -11.46 0.51 4.07
N ILE A 117 -10.98 -0.73 4.15
CA ILE A 117 -9.56 -1.09 4.24
C ILE A 117 -9.25 -2.08 3.10
N GLY A 118 -8.02 -2.03 2.57
CA GLY A 118 -7.51 -3.03 1.64
C GLY A 118 -8.08 -3.00 0.22
N ASN A 119 -8.87 -1.96 -0.11
CA ASN A 119 -9.50 -1.74 -1.42
C ASN A 119 -9.16 -0.32 -1.93
N SER A 120 -9.53 0.00 -3.18
CA SER A 120 -9.36 1.37 -3.71
C SER A 120 -10.17 2.41 -2.93
N THR A 121 -9.66 3.63 -2.79
CA THR A 121 -10.35 4.76 -2.16
C THR A 121 -11.76 4.99 -2.75
N THR A 122 -11.92 4.83 -4.06
CA THR A 122 -13.23 4.95 -4.73
C THR A 122 -14.25 3.97 -4.14
N LYS A 123 -13.86 2.71 -3.90
CA LYS A 123 -14.74 1.69 -3.31
C LYS A 123 -15.12 2.03 -1.87
N HIS A 124 -14.18 2.57 -1.09
CA HIS A 124 -14.44 3.00 0.27
C HIS A 124 -15.48 4.11 0.32
N VAL A 125 -15.31 5.13 -0.53
CA VAL A 125 -16.25 6.25 -0.63
C VAL A 125 -17.62 5.79 -1.16
N GLU A 126 -17.67 4.92 -2.17
CA GLU A 126 -18.92 4.31 -2.66
C GLU A 126 -19.69 3.62 -1.54
N TYR A 127 -19.01 2.80 -0.73
CA TYR A 127 -19.61 2.13 0.42
C TYR A 127 -20.15 3.14 1.44
N LEU A 128 -19.34 4.10 1.86
CA LEU A 128 -19.72 5.07 2.89
C LEU A 128 -20.89 5.97 2.45
N ILE A 129 -20.90 6.41 1.19
CA ILE A 129 -22.03 7.19 0.65
C ILE A 129 -23.32 6.38 0.69
N ARG A 130 -23.29 5.08 0.34
CA ARG A 130 -24.48 4.20 0.44
C ARG A 130 -24.88 3.96 1.89
N ARG A 131 -23.90 3.64 2.74
CA ARG A 131 -24.11 3.28 4.15
C ARG A 131 -24.77 4.41 4.92
N TYR A 132 -24.34 5.64 4.65
CA TYR A 132 -24.74 6.86 5.36
C TYR A 132 -25.69 7.76 4.56
N GLU A 133 -26.25 7.27 3.44
CA GLU A 133 -27.08 8.06 2.51
C GLU A 133 -28.20 8.84 3.21
N ARG A 134 -28.92 8.16 4.13
CA ARG A 134 -30.03 8.74 4.91
C ARG A 134 -29.65 9.91 5.81
N TRP A 135 -28.36 10.13 6.05
CA TRP A 135 -27.84 11.21 6.91
C TRP A 135 -27.13 12.31 6.11
N ILE A 136 -26.99 12.16 4.80
CA ILE A 136 -26.33 13.17 3.96
C ILE A 136 -27.15 14.46 3.98
N ASP A 137 -26.50 15.56 4.32
CA ASP A 137 -27.03 16.92 4.21
C ASP A 137 -26.43 17.55 2.94
N LEU A 138 -27.26 17.81 1.94
CA LEU A 138 -26.80 18.35 0.66
C LEU A 138 -26.15 19.73 0.78
N GLU A 139 -26.60 20.58 1.69
CA GLU A 139 -26.00 21.90 1.89
C GLU A 139 -24.65 21.79 2.60
N ALA A 140 -24.54 20.91 3.60
CA ALA A 140 -23.26 20.61 4.23
C ALA A 140 -22.26 20.01 3.23
N PHE A 141 -22.73 19.11 2.36
CA PHE A 141 -21.92 18.49 1.32
C PHE A 141 -21.40 19.51 0.32
N LYS A 142 -22.25 20.41 -0.21
CA LYS A 142 -21.81 21.48 -1.12
C LYS A 142 -20.73 22.36 -0.50
N ARG A 143 -20.92 22.78 0.76
CA ARG A 143 -19.94 23.59 1.50
C ARG A 143 -18.62 22.83 1.68
N ALA A 144 -18.70 21.56 2.07
CA ALA A 144 -17.54 20.72 2.25
C ALA A 144 -16.75 20.57 0.95
N TYR A 145 -17.43 20.25 -0.15
CA TYR A 145 -16.81 20.09 -1.46
C TYR A 145 -16.09 21.37 -1.93
N LEU A 146 -16.76 22.52 -1.88
CA LEU A 146 -16.17 23.80 -2.30
C LEU A 146 -14.97 24.19 -1.44
N SER A 147 -15.07 24.02 -0.12
CA SER A 147 -13.97 24.27 0.82
C SER A 147 -12.75 23.39 0.51
N SER A 148 -12.98 22.09 0.27
CA SER A 148 -11.93 21.14 -0.11
C SER A 148 -11.32 21.45 -1.47
N ALA A 149 -12.13 21.83 -2.47
CA ALA A 149 -11.64 22.23 -3.78
C ALA A 149 -10.73 23.48 -3.70
N ILE A 150 -11.13 24.49 -2.91
CA ILE A 150 -10.31 25.69 -2.67
C ILE A 150 -9.01 25.30 -1.99
N TRP A 151 -9.05 24.47 -0.94
CA TRP A 151 -7.86 23.99 -0.23
C TRP A 151 -6.88 23.29 -1.18
N THR A 152 -7.35 22.32 -1.96
CA THR A 152 -6.50 21.54 -2.87
C THR A 152 -5.87 22.43 -3.94
N LEU A 153 -6.62 23.37 -4.49
CA LEU A 153 -6.12 24.26 -5.54
C LEU A 153 -5.18 25.35 -5.00
N SER A 154 -5.38 25.83 -3.77
CA SER A 154 -4.55 26.89 -3.18
C SER A 154 -3.25 26.37 -2.56
N VAL A 155 -3.35 25.42 -1.62
CA VAL A 155 -2.23 24.96 -0.79
C VAL A 155 -1.85 23.50 -1.02
N GLY A 156 -2.70 22.73 -1.71
CA GLY A 156 -2.37 21.35 -2.12
C GLY A 156 -1.06 21.31 -2.92
N GLN A 157 -0.29 20.24 -2.73
CA GLN A 157 1.04 20.10 -3.35
C GLN A 157 1.04 19.18 -4.58
N ASP A 158 0.07 18.28 -4.69
CA ASP A 158 -0.02 17.36 -5.82
C ASP A 158 -0.73 17.98 -7.03
N GLU A 159 0.00 18.13 -8.13
CA GLU A 159 -0.53 18.70 -9.37
C GLU A 159 -1.51 17.76 -10.09
N GLY A 160 -1.38 16.43 -9.90
CA GLY A 160 -2.36 15.46 -10.39
C GLY A 160 -3.74 15.74 -9.80
N ARG A 161 -3.80 15.81 -8.48
CA ARG A 161 -5.01 16.12 -7.72
C ARG A 161 -5.60 17.47 -8.07
N LYS A 162 -4.78 18.50 -8.27
CA LYS A 162 -5.28 19.80 -8.73
C LYS A 162 -5.94 19.73 -10.10
N ARG A 163 -5.40 18.94 -11.04
CA ARG A 163 -6.04 18.74 -12.35
C ARG A 163 -7.37 18.01 -12.20
N GLU A 164 -7.42 16.97 -11.38
CA GLU A 164 -8.65 16.23 -11.09
C GLU A 164 -9.73 17.12 -10.47
N VAL A 165 -9.38 17.92 -9.46
CA VAL A 165 -10.32 18.86 -8.82
C VAL A 165 -10.86 19.88 -9.82
N ARG A 166 -10.02 20.44 -10.72
CA ARG A 166 -10.50 21.35 -11.78
C ARG A 166 -11.47 20.68 -12.74
N ASN A 167 -11.18 19.43 -13.13
CA ASN A 167 -12.08 18.63 -13.95
C ASN A 167 -13.40 18.36 -13.21
N ASN A 168 -13.33 17.97 -11.94
CA ASN A 168 -14.49 17.69 -11.11
C ASN A 168 -15.36 18.93 -10.91
N LEU A 169 -14.77 20.12 -10.70
CA LEU A 169 -15.51 21.38 -10.67
C LEU A 169 -16.31 21.58 -11.97
N SER A 170 -15.70 21.33 -13.12
CA SER A 170 -16.37 21.46 -14.42
C SER A 170 -17.53 20.46 -14.56
N VAL A 171 -17.30 19.18 -14.22
CA VAL A 171 -18.31 18.12 -14.32
C VAL A 171 -19.48 18.35 -13.33
N LEU A 172 -19.21 18.90 -12.16
CA LEU A 172 -20.22 19.16 -11.12
C LEU A 172 -20.95 20.51 -11.32
N GLY A 173 -20.86 21.12 -12.51
CA GLY A 173 -21.57 22.35 -12.87
C GLY A 173 -20.91 23.64 -12.38
N LEU A 174 -19.69 23.57 -11.86
CA LEU A 174 -18.92 24.69 -11.31
C LEU A 174 -17.79 25.14 -12.23
N GLY A 175 -17.82 24.81 -13.52
CA GLY A 175 -16.79 25.26 -14.47
C GLY A 175 -16.64 26.78 -14.52
N GLY A 176 -17.74 27.53 -14.41
CA GLY A 176 -17.72 29.00 -14.36
C GLY A 176 -17.05 29.58 -13.11
N LEU A 177 -16.98 28.80 -12.02
CA LEU A 177 -16.31 29.23 -10.78
C LEU A 177 -14.81 29.45 -11.00
N LEU A 178 -14.19 28.71 -11.92
CA LEU A 178 -12.78 28.86 -12.27
C LEU A 178 -12.46 30.24 -12.84
N GLU A 179 -13.46 30.95 -13.38
CA GLU A 179 -13.31 32.31 -13.91
C GLU A 179 -13.66 33.41 -12.89
N ASP A 180 -14.25 33.06 -11.74
CA ASP A 180 -14.67 34.00 -10.70
C ASP A 180 -13.47 34.66 -10.01
N GLY A 181 -13.46 35.99 -9.93
CA GLY A 181 -12.36 36.75 -9.34
C GLY A 181 -12.13 36.45 -7.86
N ARG A 182 -13.18 36.14 -7.08
CA ARG A 182 -13.04 35.75 -5.66
C ARG A 182 -12.39 34.38 -5.56
N PHE A 183 -12.77 33.45 -6.42
CA PHE A 183 -12.20 32.11 -6.44
C PHE A 183 -10.73 32.14 -6.85
N LYS A 184 -10.39 32.89 -7.91
CA LYS A 184 -9.00 33.10 -8.36
C LYS A 184 -8.14 33.70 -7.25
N ASP A 185 -8.60 34.75 -6.58
CA ASP A 185 -7.87 35.38 -5.47
C ASP A 185 -7.55 34.37 -4.34
N LEU A 186 -8.50 33.52 -3.96
CA LEU A 186 -8.27 32.50 -2.93
C LEU A 186 -7.23 31.46 -3.36
N VAL A 187 -7.27 31.02 -4.61
CA VAL A 187 -6.35 30.02 -5.15
C VAL A 187 -4.93 30.60 -5.33
N GLU A 188 -4.81 31.81 -5.87
CA GLU A 188 -3.54 32.45 -6.18
C GLU A 188 -2.74 32.88 -4.94
N ARG A 189 -3.41 33.13 -3.81
CA ARG A 189 -2.75 33.48 -2.54
C ARG A 189 -1.85 32.40 -1.98
N ARG A 190 -2.06 31.13 -2.37
CA ARG A 190 -1.32 29.97 -1.85
C ARG A 190 -1.32 29.87 -0.32
N THR A 191 -2.40 30.31 0.29
CA THR A 191 -2.69 30.18 1.72
C THR A 191 -4.13 29.71 1.91
N PHE A 192 -4.43 29.13 3.06
CA PHE A 192 -5.78 28.71 3.42
C PHE A 192 -6.19 29.39 4.72
N ASP A 193 -7.02 30.42 4.60
CA ASP A 193 -7.65 31.12 5.72
C ASP A 193 -9.09 30.62 5.85
N GLU A 194 -9.38 29.86 6.91
CA GLU A 194 -10.66 29.20 7.11
C GLU A 194 -11.83 30.19 7.18
N ALA A 195 -11.66 31.34 7.82
CA ALA A 195 -12.72 32.34 7.95
C ALA A 195 -13.07 32.96 6.59
N ARG A 196 -12.05 33.34 5.82
CA ARG A 196 -12.24 33.90 4.48
C ARG A 196 -12.81 32.88 3.50
N VAL A 197 -12.31 31.64 3.54
CA VAL A 197 -12.81 30.56 2.68
C VAL A 197 -14.27 30.26 3.01
N SER A 198 -14.64 30.21 4.29
CA SER A 198 -16.01 29.98 4.72
C SER A 198 -16.97 31.06 4.18
N GLU A 199 -16.60 32.35 4.28
CA GLU A 199 -17.38 33.45 3.70
C GLU A 199 -17.55 33.31 2.17
N ALA A 200 -16.47 32.98 1.46
CA ALA A 200 -16.53 32.80 0.02
C ALA A 200 -17.35 31.58 -0.40
N VAL A 201 -17.26 30.47 0.34
CA VAL A 201 -18.06 29.26 0.13
C VAL A 201 -19.55 29.57 0.26
N GLU A 202 -19.97 30.36 1.26
CA GLU A 202 -21.36 30.80 1.39
C GLU A 202 -21.83 31.61 0.17
N TYR A 203 -20.98 32.49 -0.34
CA TYR A 203 -21.26 33.19 -1.60
C TYR A 203 -21.38 32.20 -2.77
N PHE A 204 -20.47 31.24 -2.93
CA PHE A 204 -20.49 30.31 -4.05
C PHE A 204 -21.69 29.36 -4.02
N VAL A 205 -22.07 28.83 -2.85
CA VAL A 205 -23.25 27.96 -2.71
C VAL A 205 -24.54 28.69 -3.13
N ARG A 206 -24.63 30.01 -2.89
CA ARG A 206 -25.81 30.81 -3.28
C ARG A 206 -25.84 31.18 -4.76
N ASN A 207 -24.67 31.36 -5.38
CA ASN A 207 -24.57 31.93 -6.74
C ASN A 207 -24.28 30.89 -7.82
N TYR A 208 -23.83 29.69 -7.45
CA TYR A 208 -23.50 28.62 -8.39
C TYR A 208 -24.27 27.34 -8.08
N LYS A 209 -24.79 26.67 -9.12
CA LYS A 209 -25.47 25.38 -8.97
C LYS A 209 -24.42 24.26 -8.90
N VAL A 210 -24.28 23.64 -7.73
CA VAL A 210 -23.50 22.40 -7.55
C VAL A 210 -24.37 21.19 -7.91
N CYS A 211 -23.94 20.38 -8.88
CA CYS A 211 -24.66 19.18 -9.31
C CYS A 211 -24.22 17.96 -8.46
N LEU A 212 -25.03 17.56 -7.47
CA LEU A 212 -24.82 16.38 -6.62
C LEU A 212 -26.03 15.43 -6.65
N GLU A 213 -26.71 15.38 -7.78
CA GLU A 213 -27.98 14.66 -7.95
C GLU A 213 -27.74 13.14 -8.07
N GLY A 214 -26.69 12.72 -8.79
CA GLY A 214 -26.35 11.32 -9.02
C GLY A 214 -25.42 10.72 -7.96
N PHE A 215 -25.46 9.39 -7.83
CA PHE A 215 -24.52 8.64 -6.98
C PHE A 215 -23.06 8.89 -7.36
N THR A 216 -22.75 8.87 -8.66
CA THR A 216 -21.40 9.13 -9.18
C THR A 216 -20.90 10.53 -8.85
N ASP A 217 -21.78 11.54 -8.89
CA ASP A 217 -21.42 12.93 -8.57
C ASP A 217 -21.08 13.09 -7.09
N LYS A 218 -21.89 12.46 -6.21
CA LYS A 218 -21.62 12.40 -4.76
C LYS A 218 -20.27 11.72 -4.50
N VAL A 219 -20.01 10.56 -5.12
CA VAL A 219 -18.75 9.84 -4.95
C VAL A 219 -17.56 10.71 -5.37
N ARG A 220 -17.64 11.37 -6.54
CA ARG A 220 -16.59 12.27 -7.03
C ARG A 220 -16.29 13.42 -6.05
N ALA A 221 -17.33 14.12 -5.58
CA ALA A 221 -17.16 15.22 -4.62
C ALA A 221 -16.63 14.74 -3.26
N ALA A 222 -17.06 13.57 -2.80
CA ALA A 222 -16.62 12.98 -1.54
C ALA A 222 -15.14 12.56 -1.59
N ILE A 223 -14.66 12.02 -2.72
CA ILE A 223 -13.23 11.73 -2.95
C ILE A 223 -12.39 13.02 -2.81
N ASP A 224 -12.85 14.15 -3.33
CA ASP A 224 -12.18 15.46 -3.18
C ASP A 224 -12.11 15.92 -1.72
N ILE A 225 -13.17 15.70 -0.94
CA ILE A 225 -13.18 16.00 0.50
C ILE A 225 -12.20 15.10 1.26
N TYR A 226 -12.22 13.80 1.00
CA TYR A 226 -11.31 12.81 1.59
C TYR A 226 -9.85 13.21 1.37
N TYR A 227 -9.45 13.42 0.11
CA TYR A 227 -8.05 13.71 -0.21
C TYR A 227 -7.59 15.09 0.26
N ALA A 228 -8.48 16.09 0.31
CA ALA A 228 -8.13 17.37 0.91
C ALA A 228 -7.69 17.17 2.37
N ARG A 229 -8.43 16.38 3.15
CA ARG A 229 -8.06 16.08 4.54
C ARG A 229 -6.82 15.20 4.65
N TYR A 230 -6.72 14.19 3.80
CA TYR A 230 -5.57 13.28 3.76
C TYR A 230 -4.26 14.05 3.46
N HIS A 231 -4.26 14.90 2.43
CA HIS A 231 -3.11 15.72 2.05
C HIS A 231 -2.82 16.84 3.05
N GLU A 232 -3.83 17.37 3.74
CA GLU A 232 -3.63 18.32 4.85
C GLU A 232 -2.78 17.68 5.96
N ILE A 233 -3.13 16.46 6.37
CA ILE A 233 -2.39 15.74 7.40
C ILE A 233 -0.99 15.36 6.90
N LEU A 234 -0.85 14.86 5.67
CA LEU A 234 0.47 14.56 5.10
C LEU A 234 1.38 15.79 5.03
N ALA A 235 0.83 16.95 4.64
CA ALA A 235 1.59 18.20 4.60
C ALA A 235 2.05 18.64 6.00
N ALA A 236 1.30 18.33 7.05
CA ALA A 236 1.69 18.59 8.43
C ALA A 236 2.71 17.57 8.95
N ILE A 237 2.59 16.29 8.59
CA ILE A 237 3.59 15.25 8.86
C ILE A 237 4.94 15.65 8.24
N ALA A 238 4.94 16.07 6.98
CA ALA A 238 6.15 16.56 6.28
C ALA A 238 6.82 17.77 6.96
N LYS A 239 6.09 18.51 7.82
CA LYS A 239 6.59 19.63 8.63
C LYS A 239 7.02 19.19 10.04
N GLY A 240 7.12 17.89 10.30
CA GLY A 240 7.51 17.32 11.60
C GLY A 240 6.39 17.31 12.65
N GLN A 241 5.13 17.49 12.24
CA GLN A 241 3.99 17.56 13.18
C GLN A 241 3.29 16.20 13.39
N GLY A 242 3.81 15.12 12.81
CA GLY A 242 3.15 13.80 12.82
C GLY A 242 2.89 13.24 14.22
N GLU A 243 3.82 13.39 15.15
CA GLU A 243 3.64 12.91 16.52
C GLU A 243 2.57 13.69 17.29
N ARG A 244 2.54 15.02 17.12
CA ARG A 244 1.51 15.88 17.72
C ARG A 244 0.13 15.51 17.19
N LEU A 245 0.00 15.39 15.87
CA LEU A 245 -1.27 15.01 15.22
C LEU A 245 -1.72 13.61 15.62
N SER A 246 -0.79 12.67 15.75
CA SER A 246 -1.12 11.32 16.22
C SER A 246 -1.71 11.33 17.63
N LYS A 247 -1.18 12.15 18.55
CA LYS A 247 -1.73 12.32 19.91
C LYS A 247 -3.08 13.03 19.93
N GLU A 248 -3.30 13.98 19.01
CA GLU A 248 -4.56 14.72 18.89
C GLU A 248 -5.68 13.87 18.26
N LEU A 249 -5.35 13.05 17.25
CA LEU A 249 -6.33 12.33 16.42
C LEU A 249 -6.53 10.87 16.85
N LEU A 250 -5.51 10.22 17.43
CA LEU A 250 -5.54 8.81 17.80
C LEU A 250 -5.46 8.63 19.32
N SER A 251 -5.99 7.50 19.80
CA SER A 251 -5.87 7.08 21.19
C SER A 251 -4.86 5.94 21.36
N GLY A 252 -4.26 5.86 22.56
CA GLY A 252 -3.43 4.72 22.97
C GLY A 252 -1.99 4.73 22.45
N GLY A 253 -1.41 5.89 22.15
CA GLY A 253 0.00 6.02 21.73
C GLY A 253 0.30 5.58 20.29
N ARG A 254 -0.74 5.23 19.52
CA ARG A 254 -0.63 4.88 18.09
C ARG A 254 -0.18 6.07 17.26
N ARG A 255 0.50 5.79 16.13
CA ARG A 255 0.90 6.81 15.15
C ARG A 255 0.01 6.75 13.91
N LEU A 256 -0.12 7.90 13.24
CA LEU A 256 -0.78 7.97 11.93
C LEU A 256 0.03 7.23 10.86
N VAL A 257 1.35 7.26 11.01
CA VAL A 257 2.34 6.58 10.18
C VAL A 257 3.42 6.01 11.11
N GLU A 258 3.61 4.70 11.06
CA GLU A 258 4.68 3.99 11.78
C GLU A 258 5.15 2.78 10.97
N PRO A 259 6.42 2.36 11.11
CA PRO A 259 6.89 1.11 10.51
C PRO A 259 6.08 -0.07 11.04
N MET A 260 5.72 -1.01 10.15
CA MET A 260 5.23 -2.31 10.60
C MET A 260 6.28 -3.02 11.47
N PRO A 261 5.87 -3.89 12.40
CA PRO A 261 6.80 -4.60 13.28
C PRO A 261 7.95 -5.27 12.53
N GLY A 262 9.18 -5.05 13.01
CA GLY A 262 10.39 -5.64 12.44
C GLY A 262 10.87 -5.04 11.11
N VAL A 263 10.22 -4.02 10.53
CA VAL A 263 10.64 -3.44 9.23
C VAL A 263 12.07 -2.90 9.27
N GLY A 264 12.42 -2.08 10.27
CA GLY A 264 13.77 -1.53 10.40
C GLY A 264 14.83 -2.63 10.55
N MET A 265 14.58 -3.60 11.44
CA MET A 265 15.44 -4.77 11.65
C MET A 265 15.59 -5.59 10.36
N PHE A 266 14.48 -5.90 9.67
CA PHE A 266 14.50 -6.67 8.42
C PHE A 266 15.32 -5.98 7.34
N LEU A 267 15.14 -4.67 7.14
CA LEU A 267 15.93 -3.91 6.18
C LEU A 267 17.42 -3.90 6.54
N ALA A 268 17.75 -3.67 7.81
CA ALA A 268 19.14 -3.71 8.27
C ALA A 268 19.77 -5.11 8.13
N LEU A 269 18.98 -6.18 8.33
CA LEU A 269 19.42 -7.56 8.11
C LEU A 269 19.74 -7.81 6.64
N ILE A 270 18.79 -7.59 5.73
CA ILE A 270 18.95 -7.96 4.32
C ILE A 270 19.99 -7.09 3.60
N LYS A 271 20.27 -5.89 4.13
CA LYS A 271 21.37 -5.03 3.67
C LYS A 271 22.74 -5.41 4.26
N GLY A 272 22.78 -6.43 5.12
CA GLY A 272 24.01 -6.95 5.71
C GLY A 272 24.59 -6.10 6.83
N TRP A 273 23.81 -5.18 7.41
CA TRP A 273 24.32 -4.24 8.42
C TRP A 273 24.34 -4.83 9.83
N LEU A 274 23.45 -5.79 10.12
CA LEU A 274 23.36 -6.41 11.44
C LEU A 274 24.44 -7.47 11.66
N GLY A 275 24.73 -8.32 10.66
CA GLY A 275 25.62 -9.46 10.85
C GLY A 275 25.13 -10.39 11.96
N GLU A 276 26.05 -10.93 12.75
CA GLU A 276 25.72 -11.84 13.86
C GLU A 276 24.80 -11.22 14.93
N ASP A 277 24.82 -9.89 15.08
CA ASP A 277 24.00 -9.18 16.08
C ASP A 277 22.49 -9.28 15.82
N ILE A 278 22.05 -9.79 14.67
CA ILE A 278 20.65 -10.19 14.49
C ILE A 278 20.18 -11.18 15.57
N GLY A 279 21.09 -11.98 16.13
CA GLY A 279 20.81 -12.87 17.26
C GLY A 279 20.29 -12.14 18.51
N LEU A 280 20.63 -10.86 18.69
CA LEU A 280 20.21 -10.04 19.82
C LEU A 280 18.72 -9.64 19.73
N PHE A 281 18.12 -9.68 18.55
CA PHE A 281 16.69 -9.41 18.33
C PHE A 281 15.79 -10.62 18.60
N PHE A 282 16.34 -11.78 18.99
CA PHE A 282 15.54 -13.00 19.16
C PHE A 282 14.40 -12.82 20.16
N GLU A 283 14.65 -12.19 21.30
CA GLU A 283 13.63 -12.04 22.35
C GLU A 283 12.46 -11.17 21.86
N GLU A 284 12.74 -10.04 21.22
CA GLU A 284 11.74 -9.16 20.64
C GLU A 284 10.90 -9.89 19.56
N MET A 285 11.55 -10.59 18.64
CA MET A 285 10.84 -11.38 17.62
C MET A 285 10.00 -12.49 18.26
N ARG A 286 10.52 -13.19 19.27
CA ARG A 286 9.81 -14.27 19.96
C ARG A 286 8.56 -13.75 20.64
N GLU A 287 8.66 -12.68 21.42
CA GLU A 287 7.52 -12.04 22.10
C GLU A 287 6.47 -11.55 21.11
N HIS A 288 6.90 -10.95 20.00
CA HIS A 288 6.01 -10.55 18.93
C HIS A 288 5.23 -11.74 18.34
N LEU A 289 5.92 -12.84 18.00
CA LEU A 289 5.28 -14.01 17.40
C LEU A 289 4.33 -14.74 18.36
N ILE A 290 4.62 -14.74 19.66
CA ILE A 290 3.71 -15.28 20.68
C ILE A 290 2.44 -14.43 20.74
N SER A 291 2.59 -13.11 20.81
CA SER A 291 1.46 -12.19 20.99
C SER A 291 0.59 -12.04 19.73
N GLN A 292 1.19 -11.94 18.55
CA GLN A 292 0.47 -11.65 17.30
C GLN A 292 0.06 -12.89 16.51
N ALA A 293 0.88 -13.94 16.55
CA ALA A 293 0.70 -15.13 15.71
C ALA A 293 0.42 -16.41 16.52
N GLY A 294 0.38 -16.33 17.86
CA GLY A 294 0.00 -17.45 18.72
C GLY A 294 1.02 -18.59 18.74
N TYR A 295 2.31 -18.29 18.48
CA TYR A 295 3.36 -19.29 18.55
C TYR A 295 3.64 -19.76 19.99
N ASP A 296 4.04 -21.03 20.13
CA ASP A 296 4.53 -21.59 21.39
C ASP A 296 6.03 -21.31 21.60
N VAL A 297 6.42 -21.00 22.83
CA VAL A 297 7.81 -20.68 23.21
C VAL A 297 8.77 -21.80 22.83
N LYS A 298 8.43 -23.06 23.13
CA LYS A 298 9.31 -24.22 22.87
C LYS A 298 9.50 -24.47 21.38
N ARG A 299 8.53 -24.06 20.56
CA ARG A 299 8.61 -24.15 19.09
C ARG A 299 9.55 -23.12 18.49
N LEU A 300 9.72 -21.96 19.13
CA LEU A 300 10.56 -20.87 18.61
C LEU A 300 12.03 -21.00 19.04
N GLU A 301 12.33 -21.60 20.19
CA GLU A 301 13.70 -21.70 20.71
C GLU A 301 14.71 -22.33 19.73
N PRO A 302 14.37 -23.44 19.03
CA PRO A 302 15.30 -24.03 18.05
C PRO A 302 15.65 -23.10 16.88
N TYR A 303 14.84 -22.07 16.61
CA TYR A 303 15.11 -21.12 15.55
C TYR A 303 16.17 -20.07 15.93
N ARG A 304 16.52 -19.92 17.20
CA ARG A 304 17.56 -18.99 17.63
C ARG A 304 18.89 -19.23 16.92
N GLU A 305 19.30 -20.49 16.82
CA GLU A 305 20.60 -20.91 16.28
C GLU A 305 20.78 -20.52 14.80
N ARG A 306 19.70 -20.21 14.08
CA ARG A 306 19.77 -19.85 12.66
C ARG A 306 20.08 -18.37 12.41
N LEU A 307 19.87 -17.51 13.41
CA LEU A 307 19.95 -16.06 13.24
C LEU A 307 21.38 -15.62 12.90
N VAL A 308 22.38 -16.12 13.63
CA VAL A 308 23.80 -15.79 13.37
C VAL A 308 24.22 -16.22 11.95
N PRO A 309 24.01 -17.48 11.51
CA PRO A 309 24.25 -17.88 10.13
C PRO A 309 23.52 -17.01 9.08
N LEU A 310 22.27 -16.64 9.36
CA LEU A 310 21.48 -15.77 8.48
C LEU A 310 22.09 -14.36 8.36
N GLY A 311 22.55 -13.81 9.48
CA GLY A 311 23.25 -12.52 9.52
C GLY A 311 24.55 -12.53 8.72
N ARG A 312 25.37 -13.58 8.87
CA ARG A 312 26.61 -13.77 8.09
C ARG A 312 26.32 -13.88 6.59
N PHE A 313 25.28 -14.62 6.22
CA PHE A 313 24.87 -14.73 4.82
C PHE A 313 24.59 -13.37 4.18
N PHE A 314 23.80 -12.51 4.83
CA PHE A 314 23.47 -11.19 4.26
C PHE A 314 24.63 -10.17 4.33
N GLN A 315 25.59 -10.34 5.25
CA GLN A 315 26.83 -9.55 5.22
C GLN A 315 27.63 -9.80 3.93
N GLU A 316 27.66 -11.04 3.47
CA GLU A 316 28.33 -11.40 2.20
C GLU A 316 27.44 -11.18 0.97
N ASN A 317 26.12 -11.26 1.14
CA ASN A 317 25.14 -11.25 0.05
C ASN A 317 24.03 -10.22 0.33
N PRO A 318 24.35 -8.91 0.41
CA PRO A 318 23.34 -7.88 0.60
C PRO A 318 22.32 -7.90 -0.54
N THR A 319 21.05 -7.81 -0.17
CA THR A 319 19.91 -7.98 -1.08
C THR A 319 19.39 -6.64 -1.58
N LYS A 320 18.97 -6.60 -2.86
CA LYS A 320 18.28 -5.44 -3.41
C LYS A 320 16.83 -5.39 -2.93
N VAL A 321 16.31 -4.20 -2.66
CA VAL A 321 14.95 -4.04 -2.14
C VAL A 321 14.21 -2.92 -2.87
N ALA A 322 12.96 -3.19 -3.26
CA ALA A 322 12.06 -2.20 -3.82
C ALA A 322 10.76 -2.09 -3.03
N ILE A 323 10.26 -0.87 -2.93
CA ILE A 323 8.90 -0.56 -2.46
C ILE A 323 7.97 -0.40 -3.67
N VAL A 324 6.77 -0.94 -3.57
CA VAL A 324 5.77 -0.97 -4.65
C VAL A 324 4.39 -0.64 -4.10
N THR A 325 3.90 0.58 -4.32
CA THR A 325 2.60 1.05 -3.76
C THR A 325 1.66 1.61 -4.82
N SER A 326 0.36 1.53 -4.55
CA SER A 326 -0.69 2.20 -5.33
C SER A 326 -0.90 3.67 -4.89
N SER A 327 -0.16 4.17 -3.90
CA SER A 327 -0.07 5.61 -3.61
C SER A 327 0.77 6.32 -4.67
N ILE A 328 0.47 7.59 -4.91
CA ILE A 328 1.29 8.44 -5.78
C ILE A 328 2.63 8.81 -5.13
N GLU A 329 3.60 9.24 -5.93
CA GLU A 329 4.95 9.57 -5.46
C GLU A 329 4.95 10.58 -4.30
N TYR A 330 4.11 11.62 -4.39
CA TYR A 330 3.97 12.64 -3.35
C TYR A 330 3.64 12.04 -1.97
N GLU A 331 2.68 11.13 -1.92
CA GLU A 331 2.22 10.50 -0.68
C GLU A 331 3.27 9.53 -0.14
N ALA A 332 3.78 8.66 -1.01
CA ALA A 332 4.78 7.65 -0.65
C ALA A 332 6.05 8.28 -0.09
N ASN A 333 6.53 9.38 -0.69
CA ASN A 333 7.72 10.10 -0.18
C ASN A 333 7.51 10.61 1.25
N ILE A 334 6.36 11.20 1.57
CA ILE A 334 6.10 11.73 2.92
C ILE A 334 6.01 10.59 3.93
N VAL A 335 5.26 9.54 3.59
CA VAL A 335 5.06 8.37 4.45
C VAL A 335 6.39 7.67 4.73
N LEU A 336 7.18 7.37 3.70
CA LEU A 336 8.47 6.70 3.87
C LEU A 336 9.47 7.52 4.68
N ASN A 337 9.47 8.85 4.54
CA ASN A 337 10.31 9.72 5.37
C ASN A 337 9.90 9.66 6.85
N GLU A 338 8.61 9.72 7.17
CA GLU A 338 8.14 9.58 8.56
C GLU A 338 8.45 8.18 9.11
N VAL A 339 8.29 7.13 8.31
CA VAL A 339 8.70 5.76 8.69
C VAL A 339 10.18 5.71 9.08
N PHE A 340 11.05 6.31 8.26
CA PHE A 340 12.48 6.33 8.52
C PHE A 340 12.82 7.18 9.75
N ASP A 341 12.11 8.29 9.98
CA ASP A 341 12.24 9.09 11.19
C ASP A 341 11.86 8.30 12.45
N VAL A 342 10.82 7.48 12.38
CA VAL A 342 10.43 6.58 13.48
C VAL A 342 11.45 5.46 13.67
N ILE A 343 11.93 4.83 12.60
CA ILE A 343 12.98 3.79 12.68
C ILE A 343 14.25 4.36 13.33
N ARG A 344 14.68 5.58 12.96
CA ARG A 344 15.84 6.21 13.59
C ARG A 344 15.66 6.44 15.10
N LYS A 345 14.44 6.74 15.54
CA LYS A 345 14.11 6.79 16.97
C LYS A 345 14.15 5.40 17.60
N GLN A 346 13.65 4.36 16.92
CA GLN A 346 13.68 2.98 17.43
C GLN A 346 15.12 2.44 17.57
N ILE A 347 16.05 2.84 16.69
CA ILE A 347 17.45 2.38 16.74
C ILE A 347 18.12 2.67 18.09
N SER A 348 17.76 3.76 18.80
CA SER A 348 18.32 4.03 20.13
C SER A 348 17.99 2.93 21.13
N ASP A 349 16.84 2.28 20.96
CA ASP A 349 16.30 1.27 21.86
C ASP A 349 16.62 -0.16 21.38
N TRP A 350 17.23 -0.31 20.21
CA TRP A 350 17.62 -1.63 19.70
C TRP A 350 18.64 -2.30 20.63
N PRO A 351 18.61 -3.64 20.75
CA PRO A 351 19.54 -4.42 21.58
C PRO A 351 20.91 -4.56 20.90
N LEU A 352 21.51 -3.45 20.46
CA LEU A 352 22.78 -3.40 19.74
C LEU A 352 23.86 -2.64 20.52
N PRO A 353 25.15 -2.91 20.27
CA PRO A 353 26.23 -2.05 20.73
C PRO A 353 26.09 -0.62 20.18
N GLU A 354 26.48 0.38 20.98
CA GLU A 354 26.31 1.79 20.64
C GLU A 354 27.01 2.17 19.32
N GLU A 355 28.22 1.67 19.09
CA GLU A 355 28.96 1.86 17.83
C GLU A 355 28.15 1.39 16.61
N LYS A 356 27.42 0.28 16.73
CA LYS A 356 26.58 -0.23 15.64
C LYS A 356 25.34 0.64 15.44
N LYS A 357 24.72 1.14 16.51
CA LYS A 357 23.60 2.10 16.43
C LYS A 357 24.03 3.37 15.71
N GLU A 358 25.16 3.96 16.10
CA GLU A 358 25.73 5.16 15.47
C GLU A 358 25.98 4.97 13.97
N ARG A 359 26.43 3.77 13.56
CA ARG A 359 26.63 3.42 12.15
C ARG A 359 25.34 3.21 11.37
N LEU A 360 24.26 2.78 12.02
CA LEU A 360 22.96 2.53 11.38
C LEU A 360 22.14 3.81 11.18
N LEU A 361 22.24 4.78 12.10
CA LEU A 361 21.44 6.01 12.04
C LEU A 361 21.54 6.76 10.68
N PRO A 362 22.74 6.94 10.07
CA PRO A 362 22.85 7.56 8.75
C PRO A 362 22.20 6.74 7.62
N CYS A 363 22.16 5.41 7.73
CA CYS A 363 21.58 4.53 6.71
C CYS A 363 20.06 4.67 6.60
N PHE A 364 19.39 5.15 7.65
CA PHE A 364 17.95 5.43 7.68
C PHE A 364 17.65 6.94 7.59
N ARG A 365 18.55 7.73 7.00
CA ARG A 365 18.33 9.17 6.79
C ARG A 365 17.43 9.48 5.60
N ASP A 366 17.60 8.75 4.50
CA ASP A 366 16.85 8.96 3.25
C ASP A 366 16.38 7.61 2.69
N PRO A 367 15.06 7.37 2.55
CA PRO A 367 14.52 6.17 1.92
C PRO A 367 15.11 5.86 0.55
N ARG A 368 15.41 6.88 -0.27
CA ARG A 368 15.96 6.71 -1.62
C ARG A 368 17.39 6.18 -1.64
N SER A 369 18.11 6.30 -0.52
CA SER A 369 19.45 5.73 -0.36
C SER A 369 19.44 4.25 0.02
N LEU A 370 18.33 3.76 0.60
CA LEU A 370 18.20 2.39 1.07
C LEU A 370 17.51 1.51 0.04
N TYR A 371 16.40 1.99 -0.52
CA TYR A 371 15.63 1.28 -1.53
C TYR A 371 16.28 1.42 -2.90
N ASP A 372 16.57 0.28 -3.53
CA ASP A 372 17.12 0.20 -4.88
C ASP A 372 16.04 0.47 -5.95
N GLY A 373 14.76 0.43 -5.56
CA GLY A 373 13.63 0.85 -6.38
C GLY A 373 12.47 1.37 -5.54
N VAL A 374 11.81 2.42 -6.01
CA VAL A 374 10.57 2.94 -5.42
C VAL A 374 9.60 3.10 -6.56
N VAL A 375 8.57 2.27 -6.58
CA VAL A 375 7.53 2.25 -7.60
C VAL A 375 6.21 2.64 -6.96
N THR A 376 5.56 3.60 -7.58
CA THR A 376 4.35 4.26 -7.09
C THR A 376 3.29 4.27 -8.19
N ALA A 377 2.07 4.70 -7.87
CA ALA A 377 1.03 4.88 -8.89
C ALA A 377 1.43 5.91 -9.97
N THR A 378 2.35 6.83 -9.67
CA THR A 378 2.88 7.80 -10.63
C THR A 378 3.68 7.16 -11.76
N ASP A 379 4.24 5.96 -11.53
CA ASP A 379 5.01 5.21 -12.52
C ASP A 379 4.13 4.41 -13.50
N SER A 380 2.81 4.45 -13.31
CA SER A 380 1.85 3.73 -14.14
C SER A 380 0.59 4.57 -14.36
N SER A 381 -0.51 3.93 -14.78
CA SER A 381 -1.83 4.54 -14.90
C SER A 381 -2.82 3.87 -13.96
N GLU A 382 -3.87 4.59 -13.57
CA GLU A 382 -4.90 4.10 -12.63
C GLU A 382 -5.46 2.73 -13.05
N ILE A 383 -5.70 2.54 -14.35
CA ILE A 383 -6.23 1.30 -14.93
C ILE A 383 -5.23 0.13 -14.92
N ARG A 384 -3.98 0.37 -14.50
CA ARG A 384 -2.88 -0.62 -14.45
C ARG A 384 -2.28 -0.75 -13.04
N LEU A 385 -2.94 -0.20 -12.01
CA LEU A 385 -2.55 -0.43 -10.62
C LEU A 385 -2.91 -1.86 -10.17
N LYS A 386 -2.55 -2.24 -8.94
CA LYS A 386 -2.90 -3.55 -8.38
C LYS A 386 -4.43 -3.79 -8.52
N PRO A 387 -4.89 -4.96 -9.00
CA PRO A 387 -4.19 -6.25 -9.07
C PRO A 387 -3.36 -6.51 -10.34
N HIS A 388 -3.22 -5.53 -11.24
CA HIS A 388 -2.36 -5.69 -12.41
C HIS A 388 -0.87 -5.78 -11.99
N ARG A 389 -0.09 -6.58 -12.73
CA ARG A 389 1.32 -6.87 -12.43
C ARG A 389 2.29 -5.71 -12.63
N ASP A 390 1.82 -4.62 -13.22
CA ASP A 390 2.64 -3.62 -13.89
C ASP A 390 3.62 -2.95 -12.92
N LEU A 391 3.17 -2.55 -11.72
CA LEU A 391 4.05 -1.94 -10.71
C LEU A 391 5.18 -2.88 -10.26
N TYR A 392 4.87 -4.16 -10.00
CA TYR A 392 5.90 -5.15 -9.63
C TYR A 392 6.83 -5.47 -10.79
N SER A 393 6.34 -5.44 -12.03
CA SER A 393 7.17 -5.63 -13.22
C SER A 393 8.17 -4.47 -13.40
N ILE A 394 7.72 -3.22 -13.16
CA ILE A 394 8.58 -2.04 -13.12
C ILE A 394 9.62 -2.18 -12.00
N ALA A 395 9.22 -2.64 -10.82
CA ALA A 395 10.14 -2.82 -9.69
C ALA A 395 11.24 -3.83 -10.01
N LEU A 396 10.90 -5.00 -10.58
CA LEU A 396 11.88 -6.00 -11.02
C LEU A 396 12.87 -5.44 -12.06
N HIS A 397 12.37 -4.59 -12.97
CA HIS A 397 13.21 -3.88 -13.94
C HIS A 397 14.15 -2.87 -13.27
N GLN A 398 13.65 -2.03 -12.35
CA GLN A 398 14.47 -1.08 -11.58
C GLN A 398 15.55 -1.78 -10.74
N LEU A 399 15.23 -2.94 -10.15
CA LEU A 399 16.20 -3.78 -9.44
C LEU A 399 17.24 -4.43 -10.38
N GLY A 400 17.04 -4.37 -11.70
CA GLY A 400 17.91 -4.99 -12.69
C GLY A 400 17.93 -6.52 -12.60
N ILE A 401 16.85 -7.14 -12.14
CA ILE A 401 16.74 -8.59 -12.01
C ILE A 401 16.09 -9.13 -13.30
N PRO A 402 16.77 -10.00 -14.08
CA PRO A 402 16.19 -10.57 -15.29
C PRO A 402 15.13 -11.65 -14.96
N PRO A 403 14.16 -11.91 -15.86
CA PRO A 403 13.10 -12.89 -15.64
C PRO A 403 13.58 -14.29 -15.22
N GLY A 404 14.71 -14.75 -15.78
CA GLY A 404 15.31 -16.05 -15.42
C GLY A 404 15.80 -16.15 -13.97
N GLN A 405 15.74 -15.07 -13.19
CA GLN A 405 16.14 -15.01 -11.79
C GLN A 405 14.98 -14.64 -10.84
N PHE A 406 13.74 -14.53 -11.31
CA PHE A 406 12.59 -14.18 -10.46
C PHE A 406 12.31 -15.20 -9.34
N GLU A 407 12.77 -16.44 -9.50
CA GLU A 407 12.75 -17.45 -8.43
C GLU A 407 13.71 -17.19 -7.26
N ASN A 408 14.54 -16.15 -7.37
CA ASN A 408 15.39 -15.63 -6.31
C ASN A 408 14.84 -14.30 -5.72
N VAL A 409 13.59 -13.97 -6.02
CA VAL A 409 12.89 -12.78 -5.51
C VAL A 409 11.77 -13.20 -4.57
N VAL A 410 11.63 -12.47 -3.45
CA VAL A 410 10.49 -12.60 -2.54
C VAL A 410 9.61 -11.36 -2.68
N GLY A 411 8.31 -11.56 -2.80
CA GLY A 411 7.32 -10.50 -2.77
C GLY A 411 6.54 -10.50 -1.46
N PHE A 412 6.40 -9.34 -0.81
CA PHE A 412 5.58 -9.18 0.41
C PHE A 412 4.39 -8.25 0.16
N GLU A 413 3.21 -8.69 0.58
CA GLU A 413 1.93 -7.98 0.41
C GLU A 413 0.98 -8.27 1.58
N ASP A 414 -0.04 -7.45 1.77
CA ASP A 414 -1.08 -7.65 2.78
C ASP A 414 -2.46 -7.85 2.14
N SER A 415 -2.60 -7.61 0.84
CA SER A 415 -3.88 -7.59 0.13
C SER A 415 -4.06 -8.71 -0.91
N GLU A 416 -5.32 -9.08 -1.20
CA GLU A 416 -5.65 -10.00 -2.31
C GLU A 416 -5.13 -9.44 -3.64
N SER A 417 -5.43 -8.17 -3.94
CA SER A 417 -5.00 -7.54 -5.18
C SER A 417 -3.48 -7.56 -5.37
N GLY A 418 -2.75 -7.34 -4.28
CA GLY A 418 -1.31 -7.33 -4.30
C GLY A 418 -0.68 -8.70 -4.45
N THR A 419 -1.20 -9.72 -3.76
CA THR A 419 -0.71 -11.09 -3.91
C THR A 419 -0.90 -11.60 -5.34
N ILE A 420 -2.03 -11.27 -5.98
CA ILE A 420 -2.25 -11.52 -7.41
C ILE A 420 -1.23 -10.76 -8.26
N ALA A 421 -1.01 -9.47 -8.00
CA ALA A 421 -0.09 -8.64 -8.78
C ALA A 421 1.37 -9.16 -8.73
N ILE A 422 1.86 -9.57 -7.55
CA ILE A 422 3.19 -10.18 -7.35
C ILE A 422 3.33 -11.44 -8.20
N ARG A 423 2.34 -12.34 -8.09
CA ARG A 423 2.33 -13.63 -8.78
C ARG A 423 2.23 -13.48 -10.29
N ALA A 424 1.40 -12.55 -10.75
CA ALA A 424 1.24 -12.20 -12.15
C ALA A 424 2.50 -11.51 -12.74
N ALA A 425 3.34 -10.90 -11.89
CA ALA A 425 4.65 -10.34 -12.28
C ALA A 425 5.76 -11.40 -12.42
N GLY A 426 5.46 -12.68 -12.18
CA GLY A 426 6.43 -13.77 -12.30
C GLY A 426 7.08 -14.21 -10.98
N ILE A 427 6.69 -13.61 -9.84
CA ILE A 427 7.29 -13.91 -8.54
C ILE A 427 6.51 -15.03 -7.86
N GLY A 428 7.06 -16.25 -7.90
CA GLY A 428 6.45 -17.43 -7.31
C GLY A 428 6.46 -17.47 -5.78
N LEU A 429 7.43 -16.80 -5.13
CA LEU A 429 7.54 -16.69 -3.68
C LEU A 429 6.84 -15.42 -3.18
N CYS A 430 5.52 -15.44 -3.25
CA CYS A 430 4.63 -14.39 -2.75
C CYS A 430 4.25 -14.69 -1.29
N VAL A 431 4.46 -13.72 -0.40
CA VAL A 431 4.23 -13.83 1.04
C VAL A 431 3.21 -12.80 1.44
N ALA A 432 2.04 -13.26 1.87
CA ALA A 432 1.04 -12.39 2.49
C ALA A 432 1.38 -12.17 3.97
N VAL A 433 1.34 -10.93 4.44
CA VAL A 433 1.52 -10.52 5.84
C VAL A 433 0.25 -9.80 6.32
N PRO A 434 -0.86 -10.52 6.51
CA PRO A 434 -2.12 -9.89 6.87
C PRO A 434 -2.02 -9.20 8.22
N PHE A 435 -2.60 -8.01 8.32
CA PHE A 435 -2.81 -7.32 9.59
C PHE A 435 -4.31 -7.20 9.85
N THR A 436 -4.71 -6.58 10.96
CA THR A 436 -6.12 -6.48 11.39
C THR A 436 -7.06 -6.00 10.28
N GLY A 437 -6.58 -5.12 9.40
CA GLY A 437 -7.35 -4.51 8.32
C GLY A 437 -7.61 -5.41 7.10
N THR A 438 -6.81 -6.47 6.89
CA THR A 438 -6.92 -7.35 5.70
C THR A 438 -7.26 -8.80 6.04
N ARG A 439 -7.65 -9.10 7.28
CA ARG A 439 -8.03 -10.46 7.73
C ARG A 439 -9.16 -11.11 6.91
N GLY A 440 -10.00 -10.32 6.25
CA GLY A 440 -11.12 -10.81 5.42
C GLY A 440 -10.79 -11.04 3.94
N HIS A 441 -9.56 -10.78 3.51
CA HIS A 441 -9.17 -10.92 2.11
C HIS A 441 -8.92 -12.38 1.71
N ASP A 442 -9.17 -12.70 0.43
CA ASP A 442 -8.73 -13.96 -0.14
C ASP A 442 -7.24 -13.88 -0.48
N LEU A 443 -6.41 -14.41 0.42
CA LEU A 443 -4.96 -14.49 0.25
C LEU A 443 -4.52 -15.80 -0.41
N SER A 444 -5.45 -16.53 -1.05
CA SER A 444 -5.17 -17.82 -1.66
C SER A 444 -4.04 -17.73 -2.68
N ALA A 445 -3.85 -16.62 -3.41
CA ALA A 445 -2.76 -16.44 -4.36
C ALA A 445 -1.34 -16.48 -3.73
N ALA A 446 -1.21 -16.26 -2.42
CA ALA A 446 0.07 -16.22 -1.73
C ALA A 446 0.66 -17.62 -1.46
N SER A 447 1.97 -17.77 -1.62
CA SER A 447 2.69 -19.01 -1.27
C SER A 447 2.77 -19.23 0.24
N TYR A 448 2.80 -18.14 1.01
CA TYR A 448 2.73 -18.13 2.47
C TYR A 448 1.78 -17.06 2.96
N VAL A 449 1.16 -17.32 4.12
CA VAL A 449 0.45 -16.32 4.91
C VAL A 449 1.11 -16.29 6.29
N LEU A 450 1.74 -15.17 6.63
CA LEU A 450 2.51 -14.99 7.86
C LEU A 450 1.81 -13.97 8.77
N HIS A 451 1.06 -14.45 9.76
CA HIS A 451 0.36 -13.59 10.71
C HIS A 451 1.32 -12.84 11.66
N GLY A 452 2.56 -13.32 11.80
CA GLY A 452 3.62 -12.67 12.56
C GLY A 452 4.50 -11.74 11.72
N GLY A 453 4.10 -11.44 10.48
CA GLY A 453 4.76 -10.46 9.62
C GLY A 453 6.23 -10.76 9.29
N LEU A 454 7.04 -9.71 9.19
CA LEU A 454 8.47 -9.83 8.90
C LEU A 454 9.27 -10.55 10.00
N PRO A 455 8.98 -10.40 11.30
CA PRO A 455 9.58 -11.23 12.34
C PRO A 455 9.43 -12.73 12.08
N GLU A 456 8.26 -13.16 11.58
CA GLU A 456 8.02 -14.56 11.22
C GLU A 456 8.85 -14.98 10.00
N ALA A 457 8.93 -14.12 8.98
CA ALA A 457 9.74 -14.35 7.79
C ALA A 457 11.23 -14.51 8.14
N VAL A 458 11.75 -13.74 9.10
CA VAL A 458 13.13 -13.81 9.55
C VAL A 458 13.35 -15.04 10.43
N LEU A 459 12.63 -15.16 11.54
CA LEU A 459 12.90 -16.17 12.57
C LEU A 459 12.44 -17.56 12.13
N VAL A 460 11.22 -17.70 11.64
CA VAL A 460 10.62 -19.01 11.32
C VAL A 460 10.96 -19.47 9.91
N GLN A 461 10.99 -18.55 8.94
CA GLN A 461 11.24 -18.90 7.54
C GLN A 461 12.71 -18.70 7.11
N GLY A 462 13.57 -18.08 7.92
CA GLY A 462 14.98 -17.87 7.58
C GLY A 462 15.15 -17.03 6.30
N CYS A 463 14.29 -16.04 6.10
CA CYS A 463 14.15 -15.28 4.86
C CYS A 463 13.96 -16.17 3.61
N PHE A 464 13.37 -17.35 3.78
CA PHE A 464 13.08 -18.34 2.74
C PHE A 464 14.31 -18.87 1.99
N LEU A 465 15.49 -18.77 2.61
CA LEU A 465 16.70 -19.40 2.09
C LEU A 465 16.64 -20.92 2.29
N PRO A 466 17.11 -21.73 1.32
CA PRO A 466 17.23 -23.17 1.51
C PRO A 466 18.16 -23.50 2.69
N GLU A 467 17.77 -24.42 3.58
CA GLU A 467 18.57 -24.78 4.77
C GLU A 467 20.01 -25.17 4.43
N GLY A 468 20.22 -25.91 3.33
CA GLY A 468 21.55 -26.33 2.88
C GLY A 468 22.50 -25.17 2.55
N ARG A 469 21.97 -23.96 2.26
CA ARG A 469 22.77 -22.75 2.06
C ARG A 469 23.20 -22.16 3.40
N LEU A 470 22.27 -22.06 4.35
CA LEU A 470 22.57 -21.56 5.69
C LEU A 470 23.61 -22.43 6.40
N ARG A 471 23.58 -23.77 6.19
CA ARG A 471 24.55 -24.74 6.75
C ARG A 471 26.03 -24.35 6.58
N LYS A 472 26.39 -23.65 5.50
CA LYS A 472 27.76 -23.19 5.26
C LYS A 472 28.23 -22.10 6.24
N TYR A 473 27.28 -21.40 6.87
CA TYR A 473 27.52 -20.29 7.79
C TYR A 473 27.39 -20.68 9.27
N PHE A 474 27.16 -21.96 9.57
CA PHE A 474 27.14 -22.50 10.93
C PHE A 474 28.56 -22.75 11.50
N ALA A 475 29.59 -22.71 10.65
CA ALA A 475 30.98 -22.93 11.03
C ALA A 475 31.62 -21.68 11.66
#